data_AF-A0AA38FIV1-F1
#
_entry.id   AF-A0AA38FIV1-F1
#
_cell.length_a   1.000
_cell.length_b   1.000
_cell.length_c   1.000
_cell.angle_alpha   90.00
_cell.angle_beta   90.00
_cell.angle_gamma   90.00
#
_symmetry.space_group_name_H-M   'P 1'
#
loop_
_entity.id
_entity.type
_entity.pdbx_description
1 polymer ?
#
loop_
_entity_poly.entity_id
_entity_poly.type
_entity_poly.pdbx_seq_one_letter_code
_entity_poly.pdbx_strand_id
1 'polypeptide(L)' 'GEDLMSEFLVPQNEARAKVGDPPLVWDGKVASYAEWYAGEREGDCALQHSNGPYGENIFWGGGSAWNPQDAVSA' A
#
# COMPACT_ATOMS: atom_id res chain seq x y z
N GLY A 1 -12.15 11.23 -10.78
CA GLY A 1 -12.03 10.31 -9.63
C GLY A 1 -10.58 10.28 -9.28
N GLU A 2 -10.24 10.27 -7.99
CA GLU A 2 -8.88 10.55 -7.51
C GLU A 2 -7.81 9.62 -8.11
N ASP A 3 -6.57 10.11 -8.10
CA ASP A 3 -5.40 9.37 -8.59
C ASP A 3 -4.99 8.31 -7.55
N LEU A 4 -4.76 7.06 -7.98
CA LEU A 4 -4.42 5.90 -7.13
C LEU A 4 -3.26 6.21 -6.16
N MET A 5 -2.28 6.99 -6.63
CA MET A 5 -1.18 7.49 -5.80
C MET A 5 -1.68 8.25 -4.58
N SER A 6 -2.64 9.15 -4.76
CA SER A 6 -3.14 10.03 -3.70
C SER A 6 -3.87 9.22 -2.63
N GLU A 7 -4.60 8.18 -3.02
CA GLU A 7 -5.32 7.31 -2.09
C GLU A 7 -4.39 6.52 -1.16
N PHE A 8 -3.16 6.22 -1.58
CA PHE A 8 -2.14 5.65 -0.69
C PHE A 8 -1.36 6.72 0.08
N LEU A 9 -0.89 7.76 -0.62
CA LEU A 9 0.12 8.67 -0.10
C LEU A 9 -0.46 9.69 0.91
N VAL A 10 -1.69 10.15 0.71
CA VAL A 10 -2.35 11.12 1.58
C VAL A 10 -2.56 10.56 2.99
N PRO A 11 -3.30 9.45 3.19
CA PRO A 11 -3.53 8.92 4.54
C PRO A 11 -2.22 8.51 5.25
N GLN A 12 -1.24 7.99 4.50
CA GLN A 12 0.07 7.67 5.06
C GLN A 12 0.80 8.92 5.58
N ASN A 13 0.77 10.02 4.83
CA ASN A 13 1.40 11.27 5.24
C ASN A 13 0.64 11.96 6.37
N GLU A 14 -0.69 11.83 6.44
CA GLU A 14 -1.47 12.27 7.59
C GLU A 14 -1.08 11.51 8.86
N ALA A 15 -0.89 10.20 8.78
CA ALA A 15 -0.43 9.39 9.91
C ALA A 15 0.97 9.79 10.36
N ARG A 16 1.91 10.03 9.43
CA ARG A 16 3.27 10.50 9.72
C ARG A 16 3.30 11.87 10.38
N ALA A 17 2.47 12.80 9.90
CA ALA A 17 2.36 14.14 10.48
C ALA A 17 1.93 14.11 11.96
N LYS A 18 1.03 13.18 12.34
CA LYS A 18 0.57 13.02 13.73
C LYS A 18 1.70 12.63 14.71
N VAL A 19 2.77 12.01 14.21
CA VAL A 19 3.93 11.59 15.02
C VAL A 19 5.19 12.43 14.76
N GLY A 20 5.09 13.49 13.96
CA GLY A 20 6.21 14.41 13.67
C GLY A 20 7.20 13.90 12.63
N ASP A 21 6.83 12.87 11.86
CA ASP A 21 7.65 12.29 10.81
C ASP A 21 7.56 13.09 9.50
N PRO A 22 8.65 13.19 8.71
CA PRO A 22 8.61 13.88 7.41
C PRO A 22 7.72 13.13 6.41
N PRO A 23 7.03 13.84 5.49
CA PRO A 23 6.15 13.20 4.51
C PRO A 23 6.96 12.34 3.53
N LEU A 24 6.32 11.26 3.07
CA LEU A 24 6.78 10.43 1.97
C LEU A 24 6.44 11.09 0.64
N VAL A 25 7.19 10.70 -0.39
CA VAL A 25 6.94 11.05 -1.80
C VAL A 25 6.76 9.74 -2.56
N TRP A 26 5.89 9.77 -3.58
CA TRP A 26 5.67 8.62 -4.44
C TRP A 26 6.91 8.28 -5.25
N ASP A 27 7.25 6.98 -5.31
CA ASP A 27 8.28 6.44 -6.20
C ASP A 27 7.62 5.42 -7.14
N GLY A 28 7.66 5.70 -8.44
CA GLY A 28 7.06 4.83 -9.45
C GLY A 28 7.66 3.42 -9.51
N LYS A 29 8.94 3.24 -9.13
CA LYS A 29 9.56 1.92 -9.07
C LYS A 29 9.02 1.08 -7.92
N VAL A 30 8.82 1.71 -6.76
CA VAL A 30 8.22 1.04 -5.59
C VAL A 30 6.77 0.67 -5.89
N ALA A 31 6.02 1.57 -6.55
CA ALA A 31 4.66 1.30 -6.98
C ALA A 31 4.57 0.11 -7.95
N SER A 32 5.39 0.09 -9.00
CA SER A 32 5.42 -1.04 -9.95
C SER A 32 5.85 -2.35 -9.29
N TYR A 33 6.77 -2.30 -8.31
CA TYR A 33 7.16 -3.47 -7.54
C TYR A 33 6.00 -4.02 -6.70
N ALA A 34 5.29 -3.13 -5.99
CA ALA A 34 4.14 -3.49 -5.17
C ALA A 34 2.98 -4.06 -6.00
N GLU A 35 2.71 -3.47 -7.18
CA GLU A 35 1.70 -3.96 -8.13
C GLU A 35 2.05 -5.36 -8.64
N TRP A 36 3.30 -5.58 -9.08
CA TRP A 36 3.76 -6.91 -9.49
C TRP A 36 3.60 -7.94 -8.37
N TYR A 37 4.05 -7.59 -7.16
CA TYR A 37 4.00 -8.53 -6.04
C TYR A 37 2.57 -8.84 -5.57
N ALA A 38 1.67 -7.85 -5.59
CA ALA A 38 0.26 -8.07 -5.33
C ALA A 38 -0.35 -9.06 -6.33
N GLY A 39 0.02 -8.98 -7.61
CA GLY A 39 -0.36 -9.95 -8.64
C GLY A 39 0.11 -11.38 -8.34
N GLU A 40 1.32 -11.55 -7.78
CA GLU A 40 1.82 -12.88 -7.36
C GLU A 40 1.03 -13.48 -6.18
N ARG A 41 0.37 -12.65 -5.36
CA ARG A 41 -0.42 -13.07 -4.20
C ARG A 41 -1.92 -13.17 -4.49
N GLU A 42 -2.41 -12.62 -5.60
CA GLU A 42 -3.84 -12.62 -5.93
C GLU A 42 -4.43 -14.04 -5.99
N GLY A 43 -3.68 -15.00 -6.55
CA GLY A 43 -4.14 -16.37 -6.74
C GLY A 43 -4.20 -17.21 -5.46
N ASP A 44 -3.40 -16.89 -4.44
CA ASP A 44 -3.33 -17.66 -3.19
C ASP A 44 -3.82 -16.88 -1.96
N CYS A 45 -4.03 -15.57 -2.10
CA CYS A 45 -4.46 -14.66 -1.03
C CYS A 45 -3.53 -14.70 0.21
N ALA A 46 -2.28 -15.13 0.04
CA ALA A 46 -1.37 -15.32 1.16
C ALA A 46 -0.72 -13.99 1.59
N LEU A 47 -0.80 -13.69 2.88
CA LEU A 47 -0.06 -12.60 3.53
C LEU A 47 1.41 -12.98 3.76
N GLN A 48 2.12 -13.29 2.67
CA GLN A 48 3.54 -13.63 2.68
C GLN A 48 4.35 -12.46 2.16
N HIS A 49 5.45 -12.13 2.83
CA HIS A 49 6.34 -11.07 2.39
C HIS A 49 7.18 -11.45 1.16
N SER A 50 7.45 -10.48 0.29
CA SER A 50 8.27 -10.68 -0.91
C SER A 50 9.74 -10.97 -0.61
N ASN A 51 10.20 -10.61 0.59
CA ASN A 51 11.63 -10.57 0.97
C ASN A 51 12.49 -9.76 -0.01
N GLY A 52 11.86 -8.75 -0.64
CA GLY A 52 12.50 -7.83 -1.57
C GLY A 52 13.34 -6.75 -0.88
N PRO A 53 13.83 -5.77 -1.68
CA PRO A 53 14.71 -4.72 -1.20
C PRO A 53 13.99 -3.57 -0.48
N TYR A 54 12.65 -3.55 -0.49
CA TYR A 54 11.82 -2.47 0.08
C TYR A 54 11.17 -2.91 1.40
N GLY A 55 10.88 -1.94 2.28
CA GLY A 55 9.94 -2.18 3.38
C GLY A 55 8.55 -2.46 2.83
N GLU A 56 7.79 -3.34 3.47
CA GLU A 56 6.55 -3.88 2.90
C GLU A 56 5.47 -4.06 3.97
N ASN A 57 4.27 -3.61 3.65
CA ASN A 57 3.03 -3.98 4.33
C ASN A 57 2.11 -4.65 3.29
N ILE A 58 1.35 -5.66 3.71
CA ILE A 58 0.39 -6.37 2.85
C ILE A 58 -0.96 -6.35 3.52
N PHE A 59 -1.96 -5.92 2.76
CA PHE A 59 -3.35 -5.97 3.17
C PHE A 59 -4.09 -7.07 2.38
N TRP A 60 -4.93 -7.82 3.06
CA TRP A 60 -5.89 -8.73 2.45
C TRP A 60 -7.22 -8.63 3.20
N GLY A 61 -8.32 -8.62 2.45
CA GLY A 61 -9.65 -8.59 3.03
C GLY A 61 -10.63 -9.42 2.20
N GLY A 62 -11.37 -10.30 2.86
CA GLY A 62 -12.50 -11.02 2.25
C GLY A 62 -13.79 -10.18 2.22
N GLY A 63 -14.74 -10.56 1.37
CA GLY A 63 -16.08 -9.95 1.33
C GLY A 63 -16.18 -8.71 0.45
N SER A 64 -16.29 -7.53 1.06
CA SER A 64 -16.58 -6.24 0.40
C SER A 64 -15.50 -5.80 -0.58
N ALA A 65 -15.84 -4.85 -1.46
CA ALA A 65 -14.86 -4.16 -2.30
C ALA A 65 -14.04 -3.18 -1.45
N TRP A 66 -12.79 -3.55 -1.16
CA TRP A 66 -11.81 -2.72 -0.47
C TRP A 66 -11.19 -1.72 -1.44
N ASN A 67 -10.93 -0.50 -0.98
CA ASN A 67 -10.16 0.51 -1.72
C ASN A 67 -8.78 0.74 -1.08
N PRO A 68 -7.85 1.42 -1.77
CA PRO A 68 -6.53 1.76 -1.24
C PRO A 68 -6.53 2.48 0.11
N GLN A 69 -7.46 3.41 0.34
CA GLN A 69 -7.54 4.16 1.61
C GLN A 69 -7.91 3.25 2.79
N ASP A 70 -8.79 2.26 2.55
CA ASP A 70 -9.14 1.24 3.55
C ASP A 70 -7.90 0.43 3.93
N ALA A 71 -7.09 0.04 2.93
CA ALA A 71 -5.87 -0.73 3.16
C ALA A 71 -4.81 0.05 3.94
N VAL A 72 -4.68 1.37 3.71
CA VAL A 72 -3.75 2.22 4.49
C VAL A 72 -4.24 2.42 5.93
N SER A 73 -5.55 2.39 6.15
CA SER A 73 -6.17 2.69 7.45
C SER A 73 -6.38 1.46 8.35
N ALA A 74 -6.07 0.25 7.84
CA ALA A 74 -6.34 -1.03 8.51
C ALA A 74 -5.37 -1.36 9.66
#